data_AF-W4V245-F1
#
_entry.id   AF-W4V245-F1
#
_cell.length_a   1.000
_cell.length_b   1.000
_cell.length_c   1.000
_cell.angle_alpha   90.00
_cell.angle_beta   90.00
_cell.angle_gamma   90.00
#
_symmetry.space_group_name_H-M   'P 1'
#
loop_
_entity.id
_entity.type
_entity.pdbx_description
1 polymer ?
#
loop_
_entity_poly.entity_id
_entity_poly.type
_entity_poly.pdbx_seq_one_letter_code
_entity_poly.pdbx_strand_id
1 'polypeptide(L)'
;MCCGLILRNEFIKNNEAIAEEFIREYIKAGEKAESKDEVIRDIATSYLKAEELVLDLSLKWISYDNLKLEEKDYNELAKYMVEMGLSKNPPKYSEFVDNTFIGEVK
;
A
#
# COMPACT_ATOMS: atom_id res chain seq x y z
N MET A 1 9.34 2.85 -2.79
CA MET A 1 8.00 2.26 -3.04
C MET A 1 8.15 0.85 -3.64
N CYS A 2 7.48 -0.17 -3.11
CA CYS A 2 7.56 -1.55 -3.63
C CYS A 2 6.20 -2.18 -4.00
N CYS A 3 5.11 -1.81 -3.31
CA CYS A 3 3.77 -2.33 -3.52
C CYS A 3 2.74 -1.20 -3.48
N GLY A 4 1.63 -1.38 -4.18
CA GLY A 4 0.48 -0.47 -4.15
C GLY A 4 -0.82 -1.26 -4.12
N LEU A 5 -1.81 -0.76 -3.38
CA LEU A 5 -3.17 -1.28 -3.42
C LEU A 5 -3.88 -0.70 -4.65
N ILE A 6 -4.26 -1.56 -5.59
CA ILE A 6 -4.91 -1.14 -6.84
C ILE A 6 -6.37 -1.59 -6.83
N LEU A 7 -7.28 -0.63 -6.95
CA LEU A 7 -8.70 -0.87 -7.16
C LEU A 7 -9.07 -0.64 -8.62
N ARG A 8 -10.03 -1.42 -9.12
CA ARG A 8 -10.54 -1.22 -10.49
C ARG A 8 -11.37 0.06 -10.55
N ASN A 9 -11.17 0.86 -11.59
CA ASN A 9 -11.94 2.10 -11.80
C ASN A 9 -13.46 1.87 -11.79
N GLU A 10 -13.94 0.77 -12.36
CA GLU A 10 -15.38 0.42 -12.34
C GLU A 10 -15.90 0.16 -10.93
N PHE A 11 -15.09 -0.45 -10.06
CA PHE A 11 -15.47 -0.70 -8.67
C PHE A 11 -15.63 0.61 -7.91
N ILE A 12 -14.64 1.51 -8.03
CA ILE A 12 -14.66 2.83 -7.39
C ILE A 12 -15.89 3.62 -7.84
N LYS A 13 -16.11 3.74 -9.15
CA LYS A 13 -17.22 4.53 -9.71
C LYS A 13 -18.61 4.01 -9.35
N ASN A 14 -18.77 2.68 -9.32
CA ASN A 14 -20.07 2.07 -9.07
C ASN A 14 -20.37 1.87 -7.58
N ASN A 15 -19.34 1.96 -6.71
CA ASN A 15 -19.45 1.62 -5.29
C ASN A 15 -18.64 2.60 -4.42
N GLU A 16 -18.74 3.90 -4.70
CA GLU A 16 -17.90 4.94 -4.07
C GLU A 16 -17.87 4.85 -2.55
N ALA A 17 -19.02 4.79 -1.88
CA ALA A 17 -19.09 4.67 -0.42
C ALA A 17 -18.43 3.39 0.13
N ILE A 18 -18.52 2.27 -0.60
CA ILE A 18 -17.88 1.00 -0.21
C ILE A 18 -16.37 1.10 -0.42
N ALA A 19 -15.93 1.75 -1.52
CA ALA A 19 -14.52 1.98 -1.78
C ALA A 19 -13.88 2.88 -0.71
N GLU A 20 -14.57 3.96 -0.33
CA GLU A 20 -14.16 4.85 0.77
C GLU A 20 -14.04 4.09 2.09
N GLU A 21 -15.08 3.34 2.47
CA GLU A 21 -15.06 2.53 3.69
C GLU A 21 -13.93 1.49 3.67
N PHE A 22 -13.73 0.81 2.55
CA PHE A 22 -12.65 -0.17 2.41
C PHE A 22 -11.28 0.47 2.60
N ILE A 23 -11.02 1.62 1.95
CA ILE A 23 -9.75 2.33 2.09
C ILE A 23 -9.55 2.85 3.51
N ARG A 24 -10.61 3.36 4.16
CA ARG A 24 -10.56 3.80 5.55
C ARG A 24 -10.16 2.66 6.50
N GLU A 25 -10.81 1.50 6.39
CA GLU A 25 -10.47 0.35 7.24
C GLU A 25 -9.10 -0.23 6.89
N TYR A 26 -8.67 -0.15 5.63
CA TYR A 26 -7.31 -0.52 5.21
C TYR A 26 -6.23 0.36 5.86
N ILE A 27 -6.45 1.68 5.95
CA ILE A 27 -5.53 2.61 6.61
C ILE A 27 -5.45 2.31 8.12
N LYS A 28 -6.58 2.14 8.78
CA LYS A 28 -6.63 1.74 10.20
C LYS A 28 -5.92 0.41 10.44
N ALA A 29 -6.07 -0.55 9.53
CA ALA A 29 -5.37 -1.83 9.61
C ALA A 29 -3.86 -1.64 9.42
N GLY A 30 -3.40 -0.71 8.59
CA GLY A 30 -1.99 -0.32 8.46
C GLY A 30 -1.41 0.25 9.76
N GLU A 31 -2.12 1.19 10.39
CA GLU A 31 -1.73 1.74 11.70
C GLU A 31 -1.67 0.65 12.77
N LYS A 32 -2.65 -0.26 12.77
CA LYS A 32 -2.67 -1.41 13.68
C LYS A 32 -1.54 -2.40 13.36
N ALA A 33 -1.20 -2.60 12.09
CA ALA A 33 -0.10 -3.47 11.68
C ALA A 33 1.27 -2.93 12.10
N GLU A 34 1.44 -1.60 12.15
CA GLU A 34 2.68 -0.97 12.61
C GLU A 34 2.97 -1.26 14.09
N SER A 35 1.95 -1.52 14.92
CA SER A 35 2.17 -1.90 16.33
C SER A 35 3.06 -3.13 16.47
N LYS A 36 3.04 -4.03 15.47
CA LYS A 36 3.81 -5.29 15.42
C LYS A 36 3.68 -6.09 16.71
N ASP A 37 2.53 -5.96 17.37
CA ASP A 37 2.20 -6.66 18.60
C ASP A 37 1.93 -8.16 18.35
N GLU A 38 1.72 -8.91 19.43
CA GLU A 38 1.49 -10.35 19.39
C GLU A 38 0.34 -10.73 18.45
N VAL A 39 -0.75 -9.95 18.43
CA VAL A 39 -1.89 -10.20 17.54
C VAL A 39 -1.49 -10.06 16.07
N ILE A 40 -0.71 -9.02 15.74
CA ILE A 40 -0.20 -8.84 14.37
C ILE A 40 0.77 -9.97 13.99
N ARG A 41 1.59 -10.44 14.92
CA ARG A 41 2.52 -11.56 14.70
C ARG A 41 1.79 -12.87 14.46
N ASP A 42 0.73 -13.14 15.20
CA ASP A 42 -0.11 -14.33 15.02
C ASP A 42 -0.81 -14.32 13.66
N ILE A 43 -1.34 -13.16 13.26
CA ILE A 43 -1.94 -12.97 11.93
C ILE A 43 -0.88 -13.22 10.85
N ALA A 44 0.28 -12.56 10.95
CA ALA A 44 1.37 -12.73 9.97
C ALA A 44 1.81 -14.19 9.86
N THR A 45 1.95 -14.90 10.97
CA THR A 45 2.33 -16.32 11.00
C THR A 45 1.27 -17.20 10.35
N SER A 46 0.00 -16.95 10.64
CA SER A 46 -1.14 -17.71 10.09
C SER A 46 -1.26 -17.57 8.58
N TYR A 47 -1.02 -16.38 8.03
CA TYR A 47 -1.22 -16.11 6.60
C TYR A 47 0.04 -16.29 5.76
N LEU A 48 1.23 -15.98 6.28
CA LEU A 48 2.49 -16.01 5.53
C LEU A 48 3.21 -17.36 5.60
N LYS A 49 2.82 -18.26 6.52
CA LYS A 49 3.36 -19.63 6.65
C LYS A 49 4.89 -19.68 6.69
N ALA A 50 5.50 -18.71 7.36
CA ALA A 50 6.94 -18.64 7.59
C ALA A 50 7.25 -18.88 9.07
N GLU A 51 8.50 -19.27 9.35
CA GLU A 51 8.96 -19.45 10.73
C GLU A 51 8.91 -18.13 11.50
N GLU A 52 8.54 -18.19 12.78
CA GLU A 52 8.35 -17.00 13.63
C GLU A 52 9.58 -16.09 13.65
N LEU A 53 10.79 -16.66 13.79
CA LEU A 53 12.03 -15.90 13.77
C LEU A 53 12.29 -15.17 12.44
N VAL A 54 11.83 -15.75 11.32
CA VAL A 54 11.96 -15.12 10.00
C VAL A 54 10.99 -13.95 9.89
N LEU A 55 9.75 -14.13 10.32
CA LEU A 55 8.74 -13.06 10.33
C LEU A 55 9.15 -11.91 11.25
N ASP A 56 9.68 -12.23 12.42
CA ASP A 56 10.21 -11.26 13.38
C ASP A 56 11.32 -10.40 12.80
N LEU A 57 12.20 -11.02 12.02
CA LEU A 57 13.24 -10.27 11.33
C LEU A 57 12.64 -9.40 10.23
N SER A 58 11.77 -9.96 9.38
CA SER A 58 11.14 -9.22 8.28
C SER A 58 10.34 -8.01 8.76
N LEU A 59 9.51 -8.15 9.80
CA LEU A 59 8.64 -7.09 10.32
C LEU A 59 9.44 -5.91 10.92
N LYS A 60 10.71 -6.09 11.29
CA LYS A 60 11.59 -4.98 11.69
C LYS A 60 11.98 -4.06 10.54
N TRP A 61 11.98 -4.57 9.31
CA TRP A 61 12.35 -3.81 8.10
C TRP A 61 11.15 -3.29 7.33
N ILE A 62 9.94 -3.75 7.67
CA ILE A 62 8.69 -3.33 7.03
C ILE A 62 8.07 -2.23 7.89
N SER A 63 7.69 -1.13 7.26
CA SER A 63 6.86 -0.08 7.86
C SER A 63 5.53 -0.03 7.14
N TYR A 64 4.45 0.12 7.91
CA TYR A 64 3.10 0.35 7.42
C TYR A 64 2.64 1.80 7.65
N ASP A 65 3.56 2.67 8.09
CA ASP A 65 3.30 4.08 8.28
C ASP A 65 3.06 4.78 6.94
N ASN A 66 2.10 5.70 6.95
CA ASN A 66 1.78 6.56 5.80
C ASN A 66 1.65 5.79 4.47
N LEU A 67 0.53 5.07 4.33
CA LEU A 67 0.20 4.31 3.12
C LEU A 67 -0.15 5.20 1.90
N LYS A 68 -0.13 6.52 2.06
CA LYS A 68 -0.33 7.47 0.98
C LYS A 68 0.85 7.40 0.02
N LEU A 69 0.56 7.20 -1.26
CA LEU A 69 1.58 7.19 -2.28
C LEU A 69 1.98 8.62 -2.64
N GLU A 70 3.19 9.02 -2.27
CA GLU A 70 3.70 10.36 -2.54
C GLU A 70 4.20 10.48 -3.99
N GLU A 71 3.90 11.63 -4.62
CA GLU A 71 4.21 11.87 -6.03
C GLU A 71 5.71 11.78 -6.34
N LYS A 72 6.55 12.23 -5.40
CA LYS A 72 8.00 12.15 -5.53
C LYS A 72 8.47 10.69 -5.69
N ASP A 73 7.99 9.80 -4.83
CA ASP A 73 8.40 8.39 -4.82
C ASP A 73 7.90 7.65 -6.07
N TYR A 74 6.70 8.02 -6.55
CA TYR A 74 6.18 7.52 -7.82
C TYR A 74 7.02 7.96 -9.01
N ASN A 75 7.36 9.25 -9.08
CA ASN A 75 8.14 9.80 -10.18
C ASN A 75 9.57 9.23 -10.20
N GLU A 76 10.16 8.95 -9.04
CA GLU A 76 11.46 8.26 -8.95
C GLU A 76 11.38 6.84 -9.50
N LEU A 77 10.34 6.08 -9.14
CA LEU A 77 10.12 4.73 -9.70
C LEU A 77 9.90 4.79 -11.23
N ALA A 78 9.06 5.70 -11.71
CA ALA A 78 8.79 5.88 -13.14
C ALA A 78 10.07 6.21 -13.91
N LYS A 79 10.94 7.05 -13.34
CA LYS A 79 12.26 7.36 -13.89
C LYS A 79 13.13 6.09 -14.01
N TYR A 80 13.23 5.28 -12.96
CA TYR A 80 13.99 4.03 -13.02
C TYR A 80 13.45 3.05 -14.07
N MET A 81 12.13 2.95 -14.23
CA MET A 81 11.53 2.12 -15.27
C MET A 81 11.95 2.55 -16.68
N VAL A 82 12.10 3.86 -16.92
CA VAL A 82 12.59 4.40 -18.18
C VAL A 82 14.08 4.16 -18.34
N GLU A 83 14.88 4.46 -17.32
CA GLU A 83 16.34 4.28 -17.34
C GLU A 83 16.75 2.82 -17.55
N MET A 84 16.01 1.87 -16.97
CA MET A 84 16.22 0.43 -17.13
C MET A 84 15.58 -0.14 -18.41
N GLY A 85 14.89 0.68 -19.20
CA GLY A 85 14.23 0.24 -20.44
C GLY A 85 13.01 -0.68 -20.23
N LEU A 86 12.46 -0.72 -19.03
CA LEU A 86 11.27 -1.52 -18.68
C LEU A 86 9.97 -0.87 -19.17
N SER A 87 9.94 0.46 -19.29
CA SER A 87 8.84 1.20 -19.86
C SER A 87 9.34 2.42 -20.63
N LYS A 88 8.77 2.71 -21.80
CA LYS A 88 9.11 3.90 -22.59
C LYS A 88 8.35 5.15 -22.17
N ASN A 89 7.14 4.97 -21.64
CA ASN A 89 6.25 6.05 -21.27
C ASN A 89 5.33 5.59 -20.12
N PRO A 90 5.86 5.49 -18.89
CA PRO A 90 5.02 5.21 -17.73
C PRO A 90 3.95 6.31 -17.58
N PRO A 91 2.76 5.98 -17.06
CA PRO A 91 1.70 6.96 -16.85
C PRO A 91 2.15 8.05 -15.85
N LYS A 92 1.54 9.22 -15.94
CA LYS A 92 1.81 10.27 -14.95
C LYS A 92 1.16 9.90 -13.62
N TYR A 93 1.72 10.43 -12.53
CA TYR A 93 1.18 10.25 -11.19
C TYR A 93 -0.33 10.55 -11.13
N SER A 94 -0.75 11.70 -11.65
CA SER A 94 -2.16 12.14 -11.67
C SER A 94 -3.09 11.28 -12.52
N GLU A 95 -2.57 10.45 -13.41
CA GLU A 95 -3.35 9.57 -14.30
C GLU A 95 -3.52 8.17 -13.70
N PHE A 96 -2.70 7.81 -12.73
CA PHE A 96 -2.62 6.45 -12.19
C PHE A 96 -2.90 6.37 -10.69
N VAL A 97 -2.53 7.40 -9.93
CA VAL A 97 -2.66 7.44 -8.48
C VAL A 97 -3.90 8.23 -8.10
N ASP A 98 -4.79 7.58 -7.36
CA ASP A 98 -5.98 8.20 -6.75
C ASP A 98 -5.85 8.10 -5.22
N ASN A 99 -5.59 9.24 -4.58
CA ASN A 99 -5.47 9.36 -3.13
C ASN A 99 -6.72 10.01 -2.49
N THR A 100 -7.84 10.13 -3.23
CA THR A 100 -9.03 10.86 -2.77
C THR A 100 -9.52 10.36 -1.41
N PHE A 101 -9.63 9.04 -1.24
CA PHE A 101 -10.13 8.44 0.01
C PHE A 101 -9.08 8.33 1.13
N ILE A 102 -7.80 8.56 0.85
CA ILE A 102 -6.74 8.45 1.88
C ILE A 102 -6.67 9.71 2.76
N GLY A 103 -6.97 10.89 2.19
CA GLY A 103 -6.91 12.17 2.92
C GLY A 103 -8.09 12.46 3.86
N GLU A 104 -9.14 11.65 3.81
CA GLU A 104 -10.36 11.84 4.62
C GLU A 104 -10.35 11.06 5.94
N VAL A 105 -9.39 10.16 6.12
CA VAL A 105 -9.23 9.36 7.33
C VAL A 105 -8.56 10.23 8.41
N LYS A 106 -9.35 10.65 9.40
CA LYS A 106 -8.91 11.33 10.63
C LYS A 106 -9.01 10.42 11.83
#